data_AF-A0A9E3YZS3-F1
#
_entry.id   AF-A0A9E3YZS3-F1
#
_cell.length_a   1.000
_cell.length_b   1.000
_cell.length_c   1.000
_cell.angle_alpha   90.00
_cell.angle_beta   90.00
_cell.angle_gamma   90.00
#
_symmetry.space_group_name_H-M   'P 1'
#
loop_
_entity.id
_entity.type
_entity.pdbx_description
1 polymer ?
#
loop_
_entity_poly.entity_id
_entity_poly.type
_entity_poly.pdbx_seq_one_letter_code
_entity_poly.pdbx_strand_id
1 'polypeptide(L)' 'HPANVARNTYIEVDGVTQPAPAPRFSRTPSEVQHGAHQAGQDTDVVLKAMGFAEQELATLRDAGSIL' A
#
# COMPACT_ATOMS: atom_id res chain seq x y z
N HIS A 1 -26.88 -0.76 8.13
CA HIS A 1 -27.11 -1.44 9.43
C HIS A 1 -26.53 -0.56 10.55
N PRO A 2 -27.32 -0.19 11.57
CA PRO A 2 -26.89 0.75 12.62
C PRO A 2 -25.57 0.36 13.31
N ALA A 3 -25.36 -0.93 13.58
CA ALA A 3 -24.11 -1.38 14.23
C ALA A 3 -22.87 -1.19 13.34
N ASN A 4 -23.01 -1.20 12.01
CA ASN A 4 -21.87 -0.99 11.11
C ASN A 4 -21.45 0.48 11.09
N VAL A 5 -22.43 1.38 11.14
CA VAL A 5 -22.20 2.82 11.22
C VAL A 5 -21.58 3.17 12.57
N ALA A 6 -22.16 2.71 13.67
CA ALA A 6 -21.66 2.98 15.03
C ALA A 6 -20.23 2.48 15.26
N ARG A 7 -19.80 1.45 14.51
CA ARG A 7 -18.47 0.86 14.62
C ARG A 7 -17.52 1.36 13.54
N ASN A 8 -17.93 2.21 12.60
CA ASN A 8 -17.12 2.55 11.42
C ASN A 8 -16.57 1.27 10.75
N THR A 9 -17.44 0.30 10.48
CA THR A 9 -17.06 -1.00 9.90
C THR A 9 -16.53 -0.85 8.48
N TYR A 10 -16.96 0.19 7.77
CA TYR A 10 -16.48 0.55 6.44
C TYR A 10 -15.90 1.96 6.50
N ILE A 11 -14.81 2.17 5.77
CA ILE A 11 -14.10 3.44 5.63
C ILE A 11 -13.93 3.74 4.14
N GLU A 12 -13.74 5.01 3.81
CA GLU A 12 -13.36 5.44 2.47
C GLU A 12 -11.85 5.70 2.43
N VAL A 13 -11.18 5.15 1.41
CA VAL A 13 -9.76 5.41 1.12
C VAL A 13 -9.64 5.62 -0.38
N ASP A 14 -9.13 6.78 -0.79
CA ASP A 14 -8.97 7.19 -2.19
C ASP A 14 -10.24 6.99 -3.05
N GLY A 15 -11.40 7.39 -2.52
CA GLY A 15 -12.70 7.27 -3.21
C GLY A 15 -13.30 5.86 -3.19
N VAL A 16 -12.62 4.87 -2.60
CA VAL A 16 -13.08 3.48 -2.53
C VAL A 16 -13.59 3.18 -1.12
N THR A 17 -14.86 2.77 -1.03
CA THR A 17 -15.42 2.25 0.22
C THR A 17 -14.95 0.81 0.44
N GLN A 18 -14.26 0.58 1.55
CA GLN A 18 -13.72 -0.73 1.92
C GLN A 18 -13.90 -1.02 3.42
N PRO A 19 -13.84 -2.29 3.85
CA PRO A 19 -13.85 -2.61 5.28
C PRO A 19 -12.70 -1.94 6.03
N ALA A 20 -12.97 -1.43 7.23
CA ALA A 20 -11.93 -0.97 8.14
C ALA A 20 -11.10 -2.15 8.67
N PRO A 21 -9.84 -1.94 9.07
CA PRO A 21 -8.99 -2.97 9.66
C PRO A 21 -9.66 -3.72 10.82
N ALA A 22 -9.48 -5.03 10.86
CA ALA A 22 -9.99 -5.91 11.91
C ALA A 22 -8.98 -7.03 12.24
N PRO A 23 -8.88 -7.48 13.52
CA PRO A 23 -9.59 -7.01 14.72
C PRO A 23 -9.20 -5.58 15.15
N ARG A 24 -10.04 -4.95 15.99
CA ARG A 24 -9.80 -3.59 16.52
C ARG A 24 -8.98 -3.66 17.80
N PHE A 25 -7.66 -3.65 17.66
CA PHE A 25 -6.75 -3.67 18.80
C PHE A 25 -6.80 -2.36 19.59
N SER A 26 -6.83 -2.45 20.91
CA SER A 26 -6.91 -1.29 21.81
C SER A 26 -5.54 -0.67 22.13
N ARG A 27 -4.49 -1.49 22.24
CA ARG A 27 -3.13 -1.01 22.57
C ARG A 27 -2.38 -0.44 21.37
N THR A 28 -2.55 -1.05 20.20
CA THR A 28 -1.89 -0.64 18.96
C THR A 28 -2.92 -0.71 17.84
N PRO A 29 -3.74 0.34 17.66
CA PRO A 29 -4.73 0.38 16.60
C PRO A 29 -4.09 0.16 15.22
N SER A 30 -4.75 -0.64 14.38
CA SER A 30 -4.38 -0.77 12.97
C SER A 30 -4.94 0.39 12.17
N GLU A 31 -4.15 0.93 11.25
CA GLU A 31 -4.51 2.05 10.38
C GLU A 31 -4.15 1.73 8.93
N VAL A 32 -4.99 2.17 7.99
CA VAL A 32 -4.68 2.11 6.55
C VAL A 32 -3.71 3.25 6.24
N GLN A 33 -2.51 2.91 5.74
CA GLN A 33 -1.43 3.88 5.52
C GLN A 33 -1.50 4.57 4.15
N HIS A 34 -2.03 3.87 3.15
CA HIS A 34 -2.16 4.34 1.77
C HIS A 34 -3.27 3.53 1.08
N GLY A 35 -3.81 4.05 -0.03
CA GLY A 35 -4.65 3.27 -0.93
C GLY A 35 -3.84 2.37 -1.87
N ALA A 36 -4.42 1.97 -2.99
CA ALA A 36 -3.75 1.08 -3.92
C ALA A 36 -2.59 1.79 -4.65
N HIS A 37 -1.43 1.14 -4.68
CA HIS A 37 -0.32 1.58 -5.51
C HIS A 37 -0.51 1.17 -6.98
N GLN A 38 -0.06 2.02 -7.89
CA GLN A 38 0.00 1.71 -9.32
C GLN A 38 1.08 0.67 -9.61
N ALA A 39 0.97 -0.02 -10.75
CA ALA A 39 2.01 -0.94 -11.19
C ALA A 39 3.35 -0.20 -11.34
N GLY A 40 4.39 -0.71 -10.69
CA GLY A 40 5.73 -0.14 -10.71
C GLY A 40 5.98 1.03 -9.77
N GLN A 41 4.96 1.54 -9.06
CA GLN A 41 5.07 2.74 -8.23
C GLN A 41 6.19 2.66 -7.18
N ASP A 42 6.38 1.50 -6.56
CA ASP A 42 7.37 1.31 -5.49
C ASP A 42 8.64 0.57 -5.95
N THR A 43 8.78 0.25 -7.25
CA THR A 43 9.88 -0.56 -7.80
C THR A 43 11.24 -0.06 -7.34
N ASP A 44 11.51 1.24 -7.52
CA ASP A 44 12.81 1.83 -7.15
C ASP A 44 13.04 1.80 -5.65
N VAL A 45 12.02 2.13 -4.86
CA VAL A 45 12.14 2.18 -3.41
C VAL A 45 12.50 0.80 -2.86
N VAL A 46 11.81 -0.24 -3.34
CA VAL A 46 12.06 -1.62 -2.91
C VAL A 46 13.42 -2.12 -3.37
N LEU A 47 13.79 -1.93 -4.64
CA LEU A 47 15.07 -2.44 -5.14
C LEU A 47 16.28 -1.70 -4.53
N LYS A 48 16.17 -0.39 -4.28
CA LYS A 48 17.21 0.35 -3.54
C LYS A 48 17.33 -0.13 -2.10
N ALA A 49 16.21 -0.39 -1.43
CA ALA A 49 16.21 -0.96 -0.08
C ALA A 49 16.84 -2.36 -0.04
N MET A 50 16.77 -3.10 -1.15
CA MET A 50 17.45 -4.40 -1.33
C MET A 50 18.93 -4.28 -1.70
N GLY A 51 19.43 -3.07 -1.98
CA GLY A 51 20.84 -2.80 -2.25
C GLY A 51 21.23 -2.67 -3.72
N PHE A 52 20.27 -2.58 -4.65
CA PHE A 52 20.57 -2.34 -6.06
C PHE A 52 21.09 -0.92 -6.28
N ALA A 53 22.17 -0.79 -7.04
CA ALA A 53 22.70 0.48 -7.48
C ALA A 53 21.87 1.08 -8.62
N GLU A 54 21.89 2.41 -8.76
CA GLU A 54 21.15 3.13 -9.82
C GLU A 54 21.46 2.59 -11.23
N GLN A 55 22.72 2.18 -11.49
CA GLN A 55 23.12 1.64 -12.78
C GLN A 55 22.49 0.27 -13.07
N GLU A 56 22.27 -0.55 -12.04
CA GLU A 56 21.60 -1.85 -12.17
C GLU A 56 20.12 -1.64 -12.45
N LEU A 57 19.47 -0.67 -11.78
CA LEU A 57 18.08 -0.30 -12.04
C LEU A 57 17.88 0.21 -13.46
N ALA A 58 18.80 1.06 -13.95
CA ALA A 58 18.78 1.53 -15.33
C ALA A 58 18.88 0.35 -16.31
N THR A 59 19.78 -0.60 -16.06
CA THR A 59 19.95 -1.79 -16.89
C THR A 59 18.67 -2.65 -16.92
N LEU A 60 18.01 -2.83 -15.77
CA LEU A 60 16.76 -3.59 -15.68
C LEU A 60 15.61 -2.89 -16.42
N ARG A 61 15.55 -1.56 -16.39
CA ARG A 61 14.58 -0.78 -17.16
C ARG A 61 14.81 -0.87 -18.65
N ASP A 62 16.05 -0.70 -19.08
CA ASP A 62 16.42 -0.79 -20.50
C ASP A 62 16.14 -2.18 -21.07
N ALA A 63 16.28 -3.22 -20.24
CA ALA A 63 15.93 -4.60 -20.58
C ALA A 63 14.42 -4.89 -20.50
N GLY A 64 13.58 -3.94 -20.08
CA GLY A 64 12.14 -4.12 -19.88
C GLY A 64 11.77 -5.09 -18.75
N SER A 65 12.70 -5.38 -17.85
CA SER A 65 12.50 -6.30 -16.71
C SER A 65 11.71 -5.67 -15.56
N ILE A 66 11.73 -4.34 -15.48
CA ILE A 66 10.98 -3.55 -14.51
C ILE A 66 10.31 -2.36 -15.21
N LEU A 67 9.20 -1.89 -14.63
CA LEU A 67 8.41 -0.75 -15.12
C LEU A 67 9.06 0.61 -14.78
#